data_AF-A0A352RRN1-F1
#
_entry.id   AF-A0A352RRN1-F1
#
_cell.length_a   1.000
_cell.length_b   1.000
_cell.length_c   1.000
_cell.angle_alpha   90.00
_cell.angle_beta   90.00
_cell.angle_gamma   90.00
#
_symmetry.space_group_name_H-M   'P 1'
#
loop_
_entity.id
_entity.type
_entity.pdbx_description
1 polymer ?
#
loop_
_entity_poly.entity_id
_entity_poly.type
_entity_poly.pdbx_seq_one_letter_code
_entity_poly.pdbx_strand_id
1 'polypeptide(L)'
;ARTLQELLDRYRASLHALETELTARRDNIFVERLPHDALDPSPSIVEAIAAINVLIDLNNQATASLADTQAAARTELRLGEIAQFVADIGLAAEEDRIRGLSADASTAKAERDAIETEGKQRSEKIAHLKTQLRDERRGAEQVNRYLGHFLGHGGLRLSALEAEGSTTYRFQIMRGEHAAYNLSEGECSLVAFCYFLAKLKDVDTEGKKLIVYIDDPISSLDSNHIFFVFSLIETYLAKPLEDNDGNVIKDANAKPTYRYEQLFISTHNLEFLKYLKRLTKPGKDNESFLITRKDSSSAIGLMPHYLRNYVTELNYLFGEIFCCADDANATDQFHSFYNFGNNLRKFLEAYLFFKYPSARNDRADHDERVRLFFGDGSNTEAFVQRLINEFSHLGEFIDRSTQPIDCT
;
A
#
# COMPACT_ATOMS: atom_id res chain seq x y z
N ALA A 1 -101.00 -32.73 12.85
CA ALA A 1 -101.24 -33.19 14.24
C ALA A 1 -102.70 -32.97 14.68
N ARG A 2 -103.23 -31.73 14.68
CA ARG A 2 -104.64 -31.45 15.02
C ARG A 2 -105.65 -32.27 14.21
N THR A 3 -105.43 -32.43 12.92
CA THR A 3 -106.31 -33.19 12.00
C THR A 3 -106.41 -34.70 12.29
N LEU A 4 -105.32 -35.37 12.67
CA LEU A 4 -105.38 -36.81 12.99
C LEU A 4 -106.07 -37.07 14.34
N GLN A 5 -105.80 -36.21 15.33
CA GLN A 5 -106.46 -36.29 16.63
C GLN A 5 -107.97 -36.10 16.49
N GLU A 6 -108.40 -35.11 15.71
CA GLU A 6 -109.82 -34.87 15.40
C GLU A 6 -110.48 -36.07 14.70
N LEU A 7 -109.77 -36.74 13.78
CA LEU A 7 -110.28 -37.94 13.09
C LEU A 7 -110.40 -39.15 14.04
N LEU A 8 -109.43 -39.35 14.93
CA LEU A 8 -109.45 -40.42 15.94
C LEU A 8 -110.56 -40.21 16.98
N ASP A 9 -110.80 -38.97 17.40
CA ASP A 9 -111.87 -38.64 18.33
C ASP A 9 -113.25 -38.86 17.69
N ARG A 10 -113.41 -38.54 16.39
CA ARG A 10 -114.61 -38.91 15.61
C ARG A 10 -114.80 -40.41 15.49
N TYR A 11 -113.73 -41.16 15.24
CA TYR A 11 -113.79 -42.63 15.15
C TYR A 11 -114.24 -43.25 16.48
N ARG A 12 -113.68 -42.79 17.61
CA ARG A 12 -114.10 -43.21 18.95
C ARG A 12 -115.56 -42.88 19.24
N ALA A 13 -116.02 -41.69 18.85
CA ALA A 13 -117.40 -41.29 19.01
C ALA A 13 -118.36 -42.19 18.20
N SER A 14 -118.01 -42.53 16.95
CA SER A 14 -118.79 -43.47 16.13
C SER A 14 -118.85 -44.87 16.74
N LEU A 15 -117.72 -45.39 17.27
CA LEU A 15 -117.68 -46.70 17.93
C LEU A 15 -118.54 -46.73 19.20
N HIS A 16 -118.46 -45.68 20.02
CA HIS A 16 -119.27 -45.56 21.23
C HIS A 16 -120.77 -45.47 20.90
N ALA A 17 -121.14 -44.77 19.83
CA ALA A 17 -122.53 -44.69 19.36
C ALA A 17 -123.05 -46.05 18.88
N LEU A 18 -122.25 -46.80 18.12
CA LEU A 18 -122.55 -48.18 17.72
C LEU A 18 -122.68 -49.12 18.92
N GLU A 19 -121.75 -49.06 19.87
CA GLU A 19 -121.79 -49.87 21.09
C GLU A 19 -123.06 -49.59 21.90
N THR A 20 -123.44 -48.32 22.04
CA THR A 20 -124.66 -47.89 22.72
C THR A 20 -125.90 -48.49 22.05
N GLU A 21 -126.00 -48.39 20.71
CA GLU A 21 -127.15 -48.90 19.97
C GLU A 21 -127.23 -50.43 19.98
N LEU A 22 -126.08 -51.12 19.84
CA LEU A 22 -126.00 -52.58 19.92
C LEU A 22 -126.37 -53.09 21.32
N THR A 23 -125.89 -52.42 22.38
CA THR A 23 -126.25 -52.74 23.77
C THR A 23 -127.74 -52.54 23.99
N ALA A 24 -128.29 -51.44 23.50
CA ALA A 24 -129.69 -51.12 23.67
C ALA A 24 -130.63 -52.04 22.84
N ARG A 25 -130.15 -52.60 21.72
CA ARG A 25 -130.83 -53.69 20.99
C ARG A 25 -130.72 -55.03 21.70
N ARG A 26 -129.56 -55.35 22.28
CA ARG A 26 -129.35 -56.58 23.09
C ARG A 26 -130.30 -56.62 24.28
N ASP A 27 -130.47 -55.49 24.96
CA ASP A 27 -131.27 -55.39 26.17
C ASP A 27 -132.80 -55.41 25.87
N ASN A 28 -133.22 -55.16 24.62
CA ASN A 28 -134.62 -55.29 24.19
C ASN A 28 -134.75 -55.66 22.69
N ILE A 29 -134.87 -56.96 22.42
CA ILE A 29 -134.85 -57.53 21.06
C ILE A 29 -136.18 -57.43 20.28
N PHE A 30 -137.27 -57.03 20.94
CA PHE A 30 -138.62 -57.02 20.36
C PHE A 30 -139.06 -55.65 19.85
N VAL A 31 -138.24 -54.61 20.04
CA VAL A 31 -138.47 -53.25 19.52
C VAL A 31 -137.63 -53.02 18.28
N GLU A 32 -138.29 -52.65 17.18
CA GLU A 32 -137.63 -52.29 15.93
C GLU A 32 -136.80 -51.01 16.11
N ARG A 33 -135.51 -51.10 15.80
CA ARG A 33 -134.55 -49.99 15.89
C ARG A 33 -133.99 -49.70 14.50
N LEU A 34 -133.95 -48.43 14.14
CA LEU A 34 -133.40 -48.00 12.85
C LEU A 34 -131.89 -48.29 12.81
N PRO A 35 -131.33 -48.61 11.62
CA PRO A 35 -129.88 -48.76 11.47
C PRO A 35 -129.19 -47.46 11.89
N HIS A 36 -128.21 -47.55 12.79
CA HIS A 36 -127.36 -46.40 13.12
C HIS A 36 -126.32 -46.22 12.01
N ASP A 37 -126.37 -45.09 11.31
CA ASP A 37 -125.44 -44.77 10.24
C ASP A 37 -124.13 -44.25 10.86
N ALA A 38 -123.23 -45.17 11.16
CA ALA A 38 -121.94 -44.84 11.75
C ALA A 38 -120.99 -44.33 10.66
N LEU A 39 -120.53 -43.10 10.81
CA LEU A 39 -119.48 -42.54 9.96
C LEU A 39 -118.16 -43.30 10.23
N ASP A 40 -117.56 -43.84 9.17
CA ASP A 40 -116.26 -44.51 9.20
C ASP A 40 -115.13 -43.59 8.66
N PRO A 41 -114.43 -42.84 9.53
CA PRO A 41 -113.27 -42.04 9.15
C PRO A 41 -111.98 -42.87 8.92
N SER A 42 -112.01 -44.22 8.96
CA SER A 42 -110.82 -45.06 8.81
C SER A 42 -109.99 -44.74 7.54
N PRO A 43 -110.58 -44.50 6.35
CA PRO A 43 -109.80 -44.16 5.16
C PRO A 43 -108.98 -42.87 5.35
N SER A 44 -109.58 -41.83 5.94
CA SER A 44 -108.91 -40.55 6.19
C SER A 44 -107.85 -40.65 7.30
N ILE A 45 -108.04 -41.54 8.28
CA ILE A 45 -107.03 -41.85 9.30
C ILE A 45 -105.82 -42.52 8.65
N VAL A 46 -106.04 -43.49 7.77
CA VAL A 46 -104.98 -44.19 7.03
C VAL A 46 -104.20 -43.21 6.13
N GLU A 47 -104.88 -42.32 5.42
CA GLU A 47 -104.24 -41.26 4.63
C GLU A 47 -103.39 -40.31 5.48
N ALA A 48 -103.90 -39.88 6.64
CA ALA A 48 -103.17 -39.02 7.55
C ALA A 48 -101.92 -39.71 8.15
N ILE A 49 -102.02 -41.01 8.49
CA ILE A 49 -100.88 -41.83 8.93
C ILE A 49 -99.86 -41.98 7.80
N ALA A 50 -100.31 -42.25 6.57
CA ALA A 50 -99.43 -42.36 5.41
C ALA A 50 -98.67 -41.05 5.16
N ALA A 51 -99.34 -39.90 5.23
CA ALA A 51 -98.70 -38.59 5.09
C ALA A 51 -97.67 -38.31 6.20
N ILE A 52 -97.94 -38.70 7.44
CA ILE A 52 -96.98 -38.58 8.55
C ILE A 52 -95.77 -39.50 8.31
N ASN A 53 -96.00 -40.73 7.88
CA ASN A 53 -94.91 -41.67 7.60
C ASN A 53 -94.00 -41.18 6.46
N VAL A 54 -94.56 -40.55 5.41
CA VAL A 54 -93.76 -39.90 4.36
C VAL A 54 -92.85 -38.81 4.94
N LEU A 55 -93.35 -37.99 5.87
CA LEU A 55 -92.52 -36.96 6.53
C LEU A 55 -91.45 -37.59 7.43
N ILE A 56 -91.77 -38.68 8.13
CA ILE A 56 -90.81 -39.43 8.94
C ILE A 56 -89.71 -40.01 8.05
N ASP A 57 -90.06 -40.62 6.91
CA ASP A 57 -89.12 -41.20 5.97
C ASP A 57 -88.21 -40.13 5.36
N LEU A 58 -88.77 -38.98 4.95
CA LEU A 58 -87.99 -37.82 4.49
C LEU A 58 -87.00 -37.33 5.55
N ASN A 59 -87.45 -37.21 6.80
CA ASN A 59 -86.59 -36.78 7.90
C ASN A 59 -85.49 -37.81 8.21
N ASN A 60 -85.82 -39.10 8.19
CA ASN A 60 -84.87 -40.19 8.43
C ASN A 60 -83.81 -40.25 7.32
N GLN A 61 -84.22 -40.10 6.05
CA GLN A 61 -83.29 -40.02 4.92
C GLN A 61 -82.36 -38.81 5.03
N ALA A 62 -82.91 -37.63 5.36
CA ALA A 62 -82.10 -36.42 5.57
C ALA A 62 -81.15 -36.55 6.77
N THR A 63 -81.57 -37.22 7.84
CA THR A 63 -80.74 -37.45 9.03
C THR A 63 -79.62 -38.44 8.75
N ALA A 64 -79.90 -39.50 7.97
CA ALA A 64 -78.90 -40.49 7.57
C ALA A 64 -77.81 -39.86 6.69
N SER A 65 -78.16 -38.93 5.79
CA SER A 65 -77.21 -38.26 4.90
C SER A 65 -76.57 -36.99 5.50
N LEU A 66 -77.02 -36.54 6.67
CA LEU A 66 -76.56 -35.28 7.28
C LEU A 66 -75.06 -35.29 7.58
N ALA A 67 -74.55 -36.39 8.13
CA ALA A 67 -73.13 -36.52 8.47
C ALA A 67 -72.25 -36.43 7.22
N ASP A 68 -72.64 -37.12 6.15
CA ASP A 68 -71.92 -37.10 4.87
C ASP A 68 -71.99 -35.72 4.22
N THR A 69 -73.15 -35.07 4.28
CA THR A 69 -73.35 -33.71 3.74
C THR A 69 -72.50 -32.69 4.50
N GLN A 70 -72.44 -32.80 5.83
CA GLN A 70 -71.57 -31.96 6.66
C GLN A 70 -70.09 -32.21 6.39
N ALA A 71 -69.68 -33.46 6.20
CA ALA A 71 -68.30 -33.82 5.88
C ALA A 71 -67.88 -33.29 4.50
N ALA A 72 -68.76 -33.39 3.50
CA ALA A 72 -68.54 -32.84 2.16
C ALA A 72 -68.40 -31.32 2.23
N ALA A 73 -69.35 -30.62 2.87
CA ALA A 73 -69.31 -29.16 2.99
C ALA A 73 -68.08 -28.65 3.75
N ARG A 74 -67.66 -29.34 4.83
CA ARG A 74 -66.42 -29.02 5.55
C ARG A 74 -65.18 -29.19 4.68
N THR A 75 -65.15 -30.24 3.87
CA THR A 75 -64.03 -30.51 2.96
C THR A 75 -63.96 -29.45 1.87
N GLU A 76 -65.12 -29.06 1.31
CA GLU A 76 -65.22 -28.02 0.29
C GLU A 76 -64.76 -26.66 0.83
N LEU A 77 -65.24 -26.25 2.02
CA LEU A 77 -64.79 -25.03 2.68
C LEU A 77 -63.28 -25.03 2.92
N ARG A 78 -62.73 -26.14 3.44
CA ARG A 78 -61.30 -26.26 3.69
C ARG A 78 -60.48 -26.17 2.39
N LEU A 79 -60.91 -26.84 1.32
CA LEU A 79 -60.23 -26.77 0.02
C LEU A 79 -60.32 -25.37 -0.58
N GLY A 80 -61.45 -24.69 -0.41
CA GLY A 80 -61.63 -23.28 -0.79
C GLY A 80 -60.67 -22.35 -0.05
N GLU A 81 -60.56 -22.47 1.28
CA GLU A 81 -59.60 -21.68 2.07
C GLU A 81 -58.14 -21.95 1.67
N ILE A 82 -57.79 -23.22 1.41
CA ILE A 82 -56.44 -23.58 0.93
C ILE A 82 -56.17 -22.98 -0.44
N ALA A 83 -57.12 -23.07 -1.37
CA ALA A 83 -56.98 -22.50 -2.71
C ALA A 83 -56.81 -20.97 -2.66
N GLN A 84 -57.61 -20.29 -1.82
CA GLN A 84 -57.49 -18.86 -1.60
C GLN A 84 -56.12 -18.51 -1.02
N PHE A 85 -55.66 -19.24 0.01
CA PHE A 85 -54.35 -19.01 0.61
C PHE A 85 -53.20 -19.19 -0.39
N VAL A 86 -53.24 -20.24 -1.22
CA VAL A 86 -52.25 -20.49 -2.28
C VAL A 86 -52.22 -19.35 -3.30
N ALA A 87 -53.39 -18.80 -3.65
CA ALA A 87 -53.51 -17.66 -4.55
C ALA A 87 -53.00 -16.36 -3.90
N ASP A 88 -53.39 -16.09 -2.65
CA ASP A 88 -53.03 -14.89 -1.90
C ASP A 88 -51.51 -14.76 -1.73
N ILE A 89 -50.82 -15.86 -1.43
CA ILE A 89 -49.36 -15.88 -1.29
C ILE A 89 -48.64 -16.03 -2.63
N GLY A 90 -49.36 -16.28 -3.73
CA GLY A 90 -48.77 -16.50 -5.05
C GLY A 90 -47.75 -17.64 -5.07
N LEU A 91 -48.04 -18.76 -4.39
CA LEU A 91 -47.05 -19.80 -4.05
C LEU A 91 -46.20 -20.25 -5.25
N ALA A 92 -46.83 -20.51 -6.40
CA ALA A 92 -46.13 -20.95 -7.59
C ALA A 92 -45.12 -19.92 -8.11
N ALA A 93 -45.47 -18.63 -8.07
CA ALA A 93 -44.57 -17.55 -8.50
C ALA A 93 -43.38 -17.39 -7.54
N GLU A 94 -43.61 -17.54 -6.23
CA GLU A 94 -42.53 -17.53 -5.24
C GLU A 94 -41.63 -18.77 -5.34
N GLU A 95 -42.18 -19.95 -5.62
CA GLU A 95 -41.39 -21.17 -5.87
C GLU A 95 -40.51 -21.04 -7.13
N ASP A 96 -41.04 -20.44 -8.21
CA ASP A 96 -40.26 -20.15 -9.42
C ASP A 96 -39.18 -19.11 -9.14
N ARG A 97 -39.49 -18.06 -8.35
CA ARG A 97 -38.53 -17.04 -7.92
C ARG A 97 -37.41 -17.62 -7.07
N ILE A 98 -37.72 -18.49 -6.11
CA ILE A 98 -36.72 -19.17 -5.28
C ILE A 98 -35.82 -20.06 -6.15
N ARG A 99 -36.40 -20.79 -7.11
CA ARG A 99 -35.61 -21.59 -8.06
C ARG A 99 -34.68 -20.71 -8.91
N GLY A 100 -35.18 -19.59 -9.43
CA GLY A 100 -34.38 -18.63 -10.20
C GLY A 100 -33.22 -18.07 -9.37
N LEU A 101 -33.51 -17.54 -8.18
CA LEU A 101 -32.49 -16.99 -7.28
C LEU A 101 -31.47 -18.04 -6.85
N SER A 102 -31.89 -19.30 -6.63
CA SER A 102 -30.97 -20.39 -6.29
C SER A 102 -30.06 -20.75 -7.47
N ALA A 103 -30.56 -20.69 -8.70
CA ALA A 103 -29.75 -20.92 -9.89
C ALA A 103 -28.75 -19.77 -10.10
N ASP A 104 -29.18 -18.51 -9.97
CA ASP A 104 -28.32 -17.33 -10.06
C ASP A 104 -27.22 -17.34 -9.01
N ALA A 105 -27.56 -17.67 -7.75
CA ALA A 105 -26.60 -17.78 -6.67
C ALA A 105 -25.56 -18.89 -6.91
N SER A 106 -25.98 -20.01 -7.49
CA SER A 106 -25.07 -21.11 -7.87
C SER A 106 -24.10 -20.67 -8.97
N THR A 107 -24.60 -20.00 -10.01
CA THR A 107 -23.79 -19.47 -11.12
C THR A 107 -22.79 -18.44 -10.62
N ALA A 108 -23.24 -17.44 -9.85
CA ALA A 108 -22.37 -16.40 -9.29
C ALA A 108 -21.29 -16.98 -8.36
N LYS A 109 -21.62 -18.03 -7.59
CA LYS A 109 -20.64 -18.74 -6.75
C LYS A 109 -19.59 -19.45 -7.60
N ALA A 110 -19.99 -20.15 -8.66
CA ALA A 110 -19.06 -20.83 -9.56
C ALA A 110 -18.10 -19.85 -10.26
N GLU A 111 -18.62 -18.71 -10.72
CA GLU A 111 -17.81 -17.63 -11.30
C GLU A 111 -16.80 -17.05 -10.31
N ARG A 112 -17.25 -16.76 -9.08
CA ARG A 112 -16.37 -16.28 -8.00
C ARG A 112 -15.26 -17.28 -7.68
N ASP A 113 -15.60 -18.56 -7.53
CA ASP A 113 -14.64 -19.61 -7.19
C ASP A 113 -13.61 -19.81 -8.33
N ALA A 114 -14.03 -19.66 -9.59
CA ALA A 114 -13.13 -19.67 -10.75
C ALA A 114 -12.16 -18.48 -10.73
N ILE A 115 -12.65 -17.26 -10.49
CA ILE A 115 -11.82 -16.05 -10.39
C ILE A 115 -10.86 -16.14 -9.20
N GLU A 116 -11.30 -16.65 -8.05
CA GLU A 116 -10.44 -16.83 -6.88
C GLU A 116 -9.31 -17.83 -7.15
N THR A 117 -9.64 -18.93 -7.83
CA THR A 117 -8.65 -19.94 -8.24
C THR A 117 -7.63 -19.36 -9.22
N GLU A 118 -8.08 -18.60 -10.21
CA GLU A 118 -7.20 -17.91 -11.15
C GLU A 118 -6.32 -16.87 -10.43
N GLY A 119 -6.89 -16.12 -9.49
CA GLY A 119 -6.16 -15.17 -8.64
C GLY A 119 -5.04 -15.84 -7.84
N LYS A 120 -5.32 -17.00 -7.22
CA LYS A 120 -4.31 -17.79 -6.51
C LYS A 120 -3.20 -18.27 -7.43
N GLN A 121 -3.55 -18.86 -8.59
CA GLN A 121 -2.56 -19.33 -9.57
C GLN A 121 -1.67 -18.19 -10.09
N ARG A 122 -2.26 -17.02 -10.37
CA ARG A 122 -1.51 -15.83 -10.79
C ARG A 122 -0.59 -15.35 -9.67
N SER A 123 -1.05 -15.30 -8.43
CA SER A 123 -0.24 -14.90 -7.28
C SER A 123 0.94 -15.84 -7.02
N GLU A 124 0.70 -17.16 -7.08
CA GLU A 124 1.76 -18.18 -6.97
C GLU A 124 2.78 -18.06 -8.09
N LYS A 125 2.33 -17.84 -9.33
CA LYS A 125 3.20 -17.62 -10.47
C LYS A 125 4.03 -16.34 -10.32
N ILE A 126 3.44 -15.25 -9.82
CA ILE A 126 4.17 -14.02 -9.50
C ILE A 126 5.21 -14.27 -8.41
N ALA A 127 4.87 -14.99 -7.35
CA ALA A 127 5.81 -15.33 -6.28
C ALA A 127 6.98 -16.17 -6.82
N HIS A 128 6.69 -17.19 -7.63
CA HIS A 128 7.71 -18.03 -8.25
C HIS A 128 8.63 -17.23 -9.19
N LEU A 129 8.05 -16.40 -10.06
CA LEU A 129 8.82 -15.52 -10.95
C LEU A 129 9.66 -14.51 -10.17
N LYS A 130 9.15 -13.95 -9.07
CA LYS A 130 9.92 -13.06 -8.18
C LYS A 130 11.09 -13.77 -7.53
N THR A 131 10.93 -15.02 -7.10
CA THR A 131 12.04 -15.83 -6.56
C THR A 131 13.09 -16.11 -7.65
N GLN A 132 12.67 -16.41 -8.88
CA GLN A 132 13.58 -16.56 -10.02
C GLN A 132 14.29 -15.24 -10.39
N LEU A 133 13.62 -14.10 -10.21
CA LEU A 133 14.19 -12.78 -10.47
C LEU A 133 15.14 -12.31 -9.36
N ARG A 134 14.86 -12.68 -8.11
CA ARG A 134 15.73 -12.57 -6.93
C ARG A 134 16.85 -13.62 -6.93
N ASP A 135 17.27 -14.10 -8.09
CA ASP A 135 18.50 -14.85 -8.20
C ASP A 135 19.65 -13.92 -7.78
N GLU A 136 20.12 -14.08 -6.54
CA GLU A 136 21.17 -13.26 -5.93
C GLU A 136 22.47 -13.31 -6.75
N ARG A 137 22.61 -14.31 -7.65
CA ARG A 137 23.64 -14.37 -8.69
C ARG A 137 23.57 -13.20 -9.66
N ARG A 138 22.39 -12.73 -10.08
CA ARG A 138 22.23 -11.56 -10.97
C ARG A 138 22.69 -10.27 -10.29
N GLY A 139 22.48 -10.18 -8.98
CA GLY A 139 23.04 -9.10 -8.16
C GLY A 139 24.57 -9.12 -8.18
N ALA A 140 25.19 -10.28 -7.90
CA ALA A 140 26.63 -10.44 -7.99
C ALA A 140 27.19 -10.15 -9.40
N GLU A 141 26.52 -10.62 -10.47
CA GLU A 141 26.89 -10.32 -11.86
C GLU A 141 26.85 -8.82 -12.15
N GLN A 142 25.82 -8.12 -11.67
CA GLN A 142 25.69 -6.68 -11.86
C GLN A 142 26.79 -5.91 -11.12
N VAL A 143 27.13 -6.32 -9.89
CA VAL A 143 28.25 -5.74 -9.15
C VAL A 143 29.58 -6.06 -9.85
N ASN A 144 29.76 -7.28 -10.33
CA ASN A 144 30.93 -7.70 -11.10
C ASN A 144 31.09 -6.91 -12.40
N ARG A 145 30.00 -6.51 -13.05
CA ARG A 145 30.07 -5.59 -14.19
C ARG A 145 30.59 -4.23 -13.77
N TYR A 146 30.11 -3.68 -12.65
CA TYR A 146 30.58 -2.38 -12.15
C TYR A 146 32.06 -2.42 -11.77
N LEU A 147 32.49 -3.48 -11.07
CA LEU A 147 33.88 -3.70 -10.68
C LEU A 147 34.77 -4.00 -11.91
N GLY A 148 34.31 -4.86 -12.81
CA GLY A 148 35.08 -5.37 -13.95
C GLY A 148 35.32 -4.35 -15.06
N HIS A 149 34.40 -3.40 -15.27
CA HIS A 149 34.59 -2.33 -16.25
C HIS A 149 35.77 -1.39 -15.93
N PHE A 150 36.27 -1.38 -14.69
CA PHE A 150 37.23 -0.37 -14.24
C PHE A 150 38.44 -0.92 -13.47
N LEU A 151 38.35 -2.07 -12.79
CA LEU A 151 39.48 -2.64 -12.03
C LEU A 151 40.45 -3.50 -12.86
N GLY A 152 40.23 -3.65 -14.18
CA GLY A 152 41.14 -4.39 -15.07
C GLY A 152 41.24 -5.89 -14.77
N HIS A 153 42.08 -6.61 -15.54
CA HIS A 153 42.14 -8.09 -15.61
C HIS A 153 42.60 -8.83 -14.33
N GLY A 154 42.72 -8.16 -13.18
CA GLY A 154 42.99 -8.76 -11.86
C GLY A 154 42.12 -8.21 -10.73
N GLY A 155 41.04 -7.50 -11.05
CA GLY A 155 40.17 -6.81 -10.09
C GLY A 155 39.33 -7.72 -9.18
N LEU A 156 38.78 -7.11 -8.13
CA LEU A 156 37.86 -7.77 -7.20
C LEU A 156 36.58 -8.23 -7.91
N ARG A 157 36.08 -9.40 -7.52
CA ARG A 157 34.81 -9.96 -7.99
C ARG A 157 34.00 -10.49 -6.81
N LEU A 158 32.68 -10.46 -6.90
CA LEU A 158 31.76 -11.12 -6.00
C LEU A 158 31.33 -12.46 -6.60
N SER A 159 31.53 -13.52 -5.85
CA SER A 159 31.00 -14.85 -6.12
C SER A 159 29.81 -15.10 -5.21
N ALA A 160 28.67 -15.51 -5.76
CA ALA A 160 27.52 -15.95 -4.98
C ALA A 160 27.67 -17.45 -4.69
N LEU A 161 27.91 -17.81 -3.44
CA LEU A 161 27.99 -19.19 -2.98
C LEU A 161 26.65 -19.60 -2.36
N GLU A 162 26.10 -20.73 -2.80
CA GLU A 162 24.97 -21.35 -2.12
C GLU A 162 25.45 -21.96 -0.81
N ALA A 163 24.80 -21.59 0.30
CA ALA A 163 25.03 -22.29 1.55
C ALA A 163 24.40 -23.69 1.45
N GLU A 164 25.16 -24.74 1.75
CA GLU A 164 24.66 -26.13 1.70
C GLU A 164 23.35 -26.27 2.48
N GLY A 165 22.27 -26.64 1.78
CA GLY A 165 20.95 -26.86 2.38
C GLY A 165 20.09 -25.61 2.63
N SER A 166 20.49 -24.42 2.14
CA SER A 166 19.71 -23.18 2.29
C SER A 166 19.51 -22.46 0.94
N THR A 167 18.37 -21.80 0.76
CA THR A 167 18.10 -20.88 -0.36
C THR A 167 18.81 -19.52 -0.20
N THR A 168 19.60 -19.33 0.86
CA THR A 168 20.34 -18.09 1.13
C THR A 168 21.73 -18.14 0.51
N TYR A 169 22.07 -17.15 -0.32
CA TYR A 169 23.41 -17.04 -0.89
C TYR A 169 24.32 -16.25 0.05
N ARG A 170 25.59 -16.64 0.08
CA ARG A 170 26.67 -15.86 0.71
C ARG A 170 27.54 -15.28 -0.38
N PHE A 171 27.80 -13.98 -0.31
CA PHE A 171 28.75 -13.35 -1.21
C PHE A 171 30.17 -13.53 -0.68
N GLN A 172 31.04 -14.08 -1.52
CA GLN A 172 32.48 -14.14 -1.28
C GLN A 172 33.18 -13.20 -2.25
N ILE A 173 34.06 -12.34 -1.72
CA ILE A 173 34.88 -11.46 -2.54
C ILE A 173 36.12 -12.23 -2.98
N MET A 174 36.39 -12.22 -4.28
CA MET A 174 37.47 -12.94 -4.96
C MET A 174 38.44 -11.94 -5.58
N ARG A 175 39.74 -12.22 -5.52
CA ARG A 175 40.80 -11.50 -6.24
C ARG A 175 41.47 -12.49 -7.19
N GLY A 176 41.14 -12.39 -8.48
CA GLY A 176 41.41 -13.48 -9.43
C GLY A 176 40.65 -14.75 -9.03
N GLU A 177 41.38 -15.87 -8.95
CA GLU A 177 40.82 -17.20 -8.58
C GLU A 177 40.79 -17.46 -7.07
N HIS A 178 41.31 -16.54 -6.24
CA HIS A 178 41.44 -16.75 -4.79
C HIS A 178 40.48 -15.86 -4.00
N ALA A 179 40.00 -16.35 -2.86
CA ALA A 179 39.22 -15.54 -1.92
C ALA A 179 40.07 -14.38 -1.36
N ALA A 180 39.51 -13.18 -1.36
CA ALA A 180 40.15 -11.97 -0.87
C ALA A 180 39.85 -11.78 0.61
N TYR A 181 40.83 -12.06 1.48
CA TYR A 181 40.69 -11.90 2.93
C TYR A 181 41.14 -10.53 3.45
N ASN A 182 42.04 -9.86 2.72
CA ASN A 182 42.63 -8.58 3.12
C ASN A 182 42.24 -7.47 2.14
N LEU A 183 41.06 -6.87 2.37
CA LEU A 183 40.58 -5.72 1.62
C LEU A 183 41.06 -4.43 2.29
N SER A 184 41.53 -3.47 1.50
CA SER A 184 41.74 -2.11 1.97
C SER A 184 40.41 -1.42 2.27
N GLU A 185 40.43 -0.37 3.09
CA GLU A 185 39.24 0.43 3.41
C GLU A 185 38.57 1.01 2.15
N GLY A 186 39.39 1.46 1.19
CA GLY A 186 38.93 1.91 -0.12
C GLY A 186 38.24 0.79 -0.91
N GLU A 187 38.81 -0.42 -0.94
CA GLU A 187 38.18 -1.57 -1.61
C GLU A 187 36.85 -1.97 -0.96
N CYS A 188 36.77 -1.97 0.37
CA CYS A 188 35.52 -2.22 1.11
C CYS A 188 34.44 -1.20 0.75
N SER A 189 34.80 0.09 0.77
CA SER A 189 33.90 1.20 0.41
C SER A 189 33.42 1.07 -1.03
N LEU A 190 34.32 0.66 -1.93
CA LEU A 190 34.01 0.45 -3.34
C LEU A 190 33.00 -0.65 -3.58
N VAL A 191 33.23 -1.82 -2.97
CA VAL A 191 32.36 -2.97 -3.11
C VAL A 191 30.98 -2.66 -2.55
N ALA A 192 30.92 -1.98 -1.39
CA ALA A 192 29.68 -1.52 -0.79
C ALA A 192 28.92 -0.56 -1.73
N PHE A 193 29.62 0.41 -2.34
CA PHE A 193 29.01 1.35 -3.27
C PHE A 193 28.48 0.68 -4.54
N CYS A 194 29.26 -0.24 -5.14
CA CYS A 194 28.80 -1.01 -6.30
C CYS A 194 27.60 -1.91 -5.96
N TYR A 195 27.57 -2.50 -4.76
CA TYR A 195 26.43 -3.27 -4.27
C TYR A 195 25.18 -2.39 -4.11
N PHE A 196 25.34 -1.19 -3.53
CA PHE A 196 24.27 -0.21 -3.42
C PHE A 196 23.69 0.14 -4.81
N LEU A 197 24.54 0.43 -5.80
CA LEU A 197 24.07 0.70 -7.17
C LEU A 197 23.38 -0.49 -7.82
N ALA A 198 23.78 -1.73 -7.51
CA ALA A 198 23.11 -2.92 -8.00
C ALA A 198 21.72 -3.06 -7.37
N LYS A 199 21.58 -2.73 -6.08
CA LYS A 199 20.30 -2.73 -5.36
C LYS A 199 19.31 -1.68 -5.85
N LEU A 200 19.76 -0.60 -6.50
CA LEU A 200 18.87 0.36 -7.16
C LEU A 200 18.20 -0.18 -8.44
N LYS A 201 18.69 -1.30 -8.98
CA LYS A 201 18.12 -2.02 -10.13
C LYS A 201 17.47 -3.35 -9.74
N ASP A 202 17.21 -3.55 -8.46
CA ASP A 202 16.53 -4.73 -7.95
C ASP A 202 15.03 -4.62 -8.24
N VAL A 203 14.31 -5.74 -8.23
CA VAL A 203 12.86 -5.82 -8.51
C VAL A 203 12.05 -4.94 -7.57
N ASP A 204 12.54 -4.78 -6.34
CA ASP A 204 11.89 -3.99 -5.31
C ASP A 204 12.11 -2.49 -5.47
N THR A 205 13.02 -2.04 -6.34
CA THR A 205 13.38 -0.63 -6.53
C THR A 205 13.17 -0.13 -7.96
N GLU A 206 13.22 -1.03 -8.95
CA GLU A 206 13.04 -0.70 -10.36
C GLU A 206 11.63 -0.14 -10.65
N GLY A 207 11.57 1.00 -11.36
CA GLY A 207 10.32 1.68 -11.72
C GLY A 207 9.66 2.48 -10.58
N LYS A 208 10.28 2.56 -9.40
CA LYS A 208 9.79 3.38 -8.29
C LYS A 208 10.40 4.78 -8.29
N LYS A 209 9.69 5.73 -7.67
CA LYS A 209 10.19 7.09 -7.39
C LYS A 209 11.14 7.07 -6.20
N LEU A 210 12.43 6.85 -6.46
CA LEU A 210 13.43 6.70 -5.42
C LEU A 210 13.97 8.06 -4.94
N ILE A 211 14.17 8.20 -3.64
CA ILE A 211 15.01 9.26 -3.06
C ILE A 211 16.34 8.60 -2.70
N VAL A 212 17.41 9.04 -3.36
CA VAL A 212 18.75 8.47 -3.23
C VAL A 212 19.61 9.44 -2.42
N TYR A 213 20.19 8.97 -1.32
CA TYR A 213 21.14 9.74 -0.51
C TYR A 213 22.46 8.99 -0.46
N ILE A 214 23.55 9.65 -0.88
CA ILE A 214 24.90 9.11 -0.88
C ILE A 214 25.74 9.97 0.06
N ASP A 215 26.09 9.42 1.22
CA ASP A 215 26.95 10.11 2.17
C ASP A 215 28.41 9.77 1.93
N ASP A 216 29.18 10.78 1.54
CA ASP A 216 30.63 10.76 1.38
C ASP A 216 31.17 9.43 0.84
N PRO A 217 30.92 9.12 -0.45
CA PRO A 217 31.17 7.80 -1.01
C PRO A 217 32.66 7.47 -1.20
N ILE A 218 33.56 8.29 -0.65
CA ILE A 218 35.00 8.16 -0.76
C ILE A 218 35.62 8.16 0.64
N SER A 219 36.38 7.11 0.95
CA SER A 219 37.08 6.97 2.24
C SER A 219 38.57 7.30 2.17
N SER A 220 39.13 7.50 0.98
CA SER A 220 40.57 7.74 0.79
C SER A 220 40.88 8.78 -0.28
N LEU A 221 42.07 9.38 -0.18
CA LEU A 221 42.60 10.40 -1.08
C LEU A 221 43.14 9.85 -2.42
N ASP A 222 42.88 8.57 -2.76
CA ASP A 222 43.34 8.04 -4.04
C ASP A 222 42.53 8.65 -5.19
N SER A 223 43.19 9.50 -5.99
CA SER A 223 42.59 10.18 -7.14
C SER A 223 41.92 9.21 -8.11
N ASN A 224 42.42 7.96 -8.23
CA ASN A 224 41.81 6.93 -9.08
C ASN A 224 40.47 6.44 -8.51
N HIS A 225 40.41 6.27 -7.19
CA HIS A 225 39.19 5.88 -6.48
C HIS A 225 38.12 6.96 -6.59
N ILE A 226 38.51 8.23 -6.40
CA ILE A 226 37.62 9.39 -6.58
C ILE A 226 37.03 9.41 -7.99
N PHE A 227 37.87 9.25 -9.02
CA PHE A 227 37.42 9.25 -10.41
C PHE A 227 36.48 8.07 -10.71
N PHE A 228 36.73 6.90 -10.13
CA PHE A 228 35.88 5.73 -10.31
C PHE A 228 34.48 5.93 -9.71
N VAL A 229 34.39 6.38 -8.45
CA VAL A 229 33.11 6.66 -7.79
C VAL A 229 32.33 7.72 -8.56
N PHE A 230 33.02 8.80 -8.99
CA PHE A 230 32.42 9.80 -9.87
C PHE A 230 31.88 9.18 -11.16
N SER A 231 32.65 8.34 -11.84
CA SER A 231 32.26 7.72 -13.12
C SER A 231 31.03 6.82 -12.97
N LEU A 232 30.93 6.11 -11.85
CA LEU A 232 29.75 5.30 -11.53
C LEU A 232 28.51 6.16 -11.28
N ILE A 233 28.63 7.23 -10.49
CA ILE A 233 27.53 8.17 -10.24
C ILE A 233 27.08 8.80 -11.56
N GLU A 234 28.02 9.26 -12.38
CA GLU A 234 27.73 9.87 -13.68
C GLU A 234 26.98 8.91 -14.60
N THR A 235 27.51 7.70 -14.76
CA THR A 235 26.98 6.72 -15.72
C THR A 235 25.64 6.13 -15.28
N TYR A 236 25.49 5.84 -13.98
CA TYR A 236 24.34 5.08 -13.50
C TYR A 236 23.26 5.93 -12.86
N LEU A 237 23.57 7.11 -12.34
CA LEU A 237 22.60 7.97 -11.66
C LEU A 237 22.38 9.28 -12.42
N ALA A 238 23.45 10.03 -12.69
CA ALA A 238 23.35 11.41 -13.13
C ALA A 238 22.90 11.56 -14.60
N LYS A 239 23.21 10.58 -15.46
CA LYS A 239 22.72 10.57 -16.85
C LYS A 239 21.22 10.24 -16.91
N PRO A 240 20.47 10.92 -17.80
CA PRO A 240 19.08 10.60 -18.02
C PRO A 240 18.95 9.21 -18.67
N LEU A 241 17.77 8.61 -18.56
CA LEU A 241 17.45 7.36 -19.21
C LEU A 241 17.40 7.56 -20.74
N GLU A 242 17.94 6.59 -21.46
CA GLU A 242 17.96 6.55 -22.92
C GLU A 242 17.16 5.34 -23.42
N ASP A 243 16.53 5.47 -24.59
CA ASP A 243 15.87 4.37 -25.30
C ASP A 243 16.88 3.49 -26.07
N ASN A 244 16.40 2.46 -26.76
CA ASN A 244 17.26 1.53 -27.51
C ASN A 244 18.02 2.21 -28.66
N ASP A 245 17.56 3.37 -29.12
CA ASP A 245 18.15 4.15 -30.21
C ASP A 245 19.06 5.27 -29.67
N GLY A 246 19.24 5.35 -28.35
CA GLY A 246 20.09 6.34 -27.67
C GLY A 246 19.43 7.71 -27.46
N ASN A 247 18.11 7.82 -27.65
CA ASN A 247 17.40 9.07 -27.39
C ASN A 247 17.00 9.17 -25.92
N VAL A 248 17.13 10.37 -25.36
CA VAL A 248 16.73 10.65 -23.98
C VAL A 248 15.22 10.46 -23.82
N ILE A 249 14.85 9.55 -22.91
CA ILE A 249 13.47 9.32 -22.50
C ILE A 249 12.98 10.54 -21.72
N LYS A 250 11.81 11.04 -22.11
CA LYS A 250 11.17 12.18 -21.48
C LYS A 250 9.85 11.81 -20.82
N ASP A 251 9.50 12.52 -19.76
CA ASP A 251 8.22 12.43 -19.09
C ASP A 251 7.10 13.14 -19.88
N ALA A 252 5.87 13.12 -19.33
CA ALA A 252 4.71 13.77 -19.92
C ALA A 252 4.87 15.30 -20.11
N ASN A 253 5.81 15.93 -19.40
CA ASN A 253 6.10 17.35 -19.47
C ASN A 253 7.36 17.66 -20.32
N ALA A 254 7.82 16.68 -21.11
CA ALA A 254 9.03 16.77 -21.93
C ALA A 254 10.34 16.98 -21.14
N LYS A 255 10.36 16.67 -19.84
CA LYS A 255 11.57 16.66 -19.01
C LYS A 255 12.31 15.32 -19.13
N PRO A 256 13.66 15.29 -19.14
CA PRO A 256 14.41 14.04 -19.09
C PRO A 256 14.05 13.21 -17.85
N THR A 257 13.90 11.90 -18.05
CA THR A 257 13.61 10.96 -16.95
C THR A 257 14.90 10.42 -16.36
N TYR A 258 14.98 10.33 -15.04
CA TYR A 258 16.12 9.80 -14.30
C TYR A 258 15.74 8.52 -13.54
N ARG A 259 16.74 7.81 -13.01
CA ARG A 259 16.53 6.62 -12.16
C ARG A 259 16.07 6.93 -10.73
N TYR A 260 15.95 8.21 -10.40
CA TYR A 260 15.56 8.70 -9.09
C TYR A 260 14.58 9.86 -9.28
N GLU A 261 13.78 10.11 -8.24
CA GLU A 261 13.01 11.35 -8.09
C GLU A 261 13.88 12.46 -7.50
N GLN A 262 14.73 12.13 -6.52
CA GLN A 262 15.70 13.06 -5.91
C GLN A 262 17.02 12.36 -5.62
N LEU A 263 18.14 13.07 -5.85
CA LEU A 263 19.49 12.62 -5.57
C LEU A 263 20.20 13.63 -4.67
N PHE A 264 20.64 13.17 -3.52
CA PHE A 264 21.48 13.91 -2.58
C PHE A 264 22.85 13.24 -2.51
N ILE A 265 23.90 14.06 -2.62
CA ILE A 265 25.29 13.61 -2.46
C ILE A 265 25.94 14.58 -1.48
N SER A 266 26.37 14.09 -0.32
CA SER A 266 27.20 14.84 0.63
C SER A 266 28.65 14.41 0.48
N THR A 267 29.57 15.35 0.69
CA THR A 267 30.99 15.07 0.80
C THR A 267 31.68 16.20 1.54
N HIS A 268 32.76 15.87 2.26
CA HIS A 268 33.66 16.86 2.84
C HIS A 268 34.93 17.07 1.99
N ASN A 269 35.09 16.30 0.91
CA ASN A 269 36.28 16.31 0.06
C ASN A 269 36.11 17.27 -1.13
N LEU A 270 36.95 18.30 -1.21
CA LEU A 270 36.89 19.31 -2.26
C LEU A 270 37.31 18.77 -3.64
N GLU A 271 38.21 17.80 -3.70
CA GLU A 271 38.59 17.16 -4.97
C GLU A 271 37.43 16.36 -5.54
N PHE A 272 36.69 15.62 -4.72
CA PHE A 272 35.48 14.94 -5.16
C PHE A 272 34.36 15.91 -5.52
N LEU A 273 34.17 16.99 -4.74
CA LEU A 273 33.24 18.07 -5.09
C LEU A 273 33.53 18.64 -6.49
N LYS A 274 34.80 18.73 -6.90
CA LYS A 274 35.18 19.16 -8.26
C LYS A 274 34.60 18.26 -9.33
N TYR A 275 34.62 16.95 -9.10
CA TYR A 275 34.02 15.97 -9.99
C TYR A 275 32.49 16.02 -9.93
N LEU A 276 31.89 16.11 -8.74
CA LEU A 276 30.43 16.22 -8.57
C LEU A 276 29.84 17.40 -9.34
N LYS A 277 30.54 18.53 -9.41
CA LYS A 277 30.08 19.69 -10.19
C LYS A 277 30.03 19.47 -11.69
N ARG A 278 30.82 18.51 -12.19
CA ARG A 278 30.88 18.12 -13.61
C ARG A 278 29.85 17.06 -13.98
N LEU A 279 29.09 16.55 -13.00
CA LEU A 279 28.03 15.60 -13.26
C LEU A 279 27.01 16.18 -14.24
N THR A 280 26.38 15.31 -15.03
CA THR A 280 25.19 15.66 -15.79
C THR A 280 24.08 16.05 -14.81
N LYS A 281 23.52 17.26 -14.98
CA LYS A 281 22.52 17.83 -14.06
C LYS A 281 21.15 17.94 -14.73
N PRO A 282 20.04 17.83 -13.96
CA PRO A 282 18.68 18.03 -14.45
C PRO A 282 18.36 19.52 -14.67
N GLY A 283 19.11 20.18 -15.57
CA GLY A 283 18.89 21.57 -15.94
C GLY A 283 18.89 22.52 -14.72
N LYS A 284 17.75 23.17 -14.46
CA LYS A 284 17.57 24.12 -13.33
C LYS A 284 17.22 23.44 -12.01
N ASP A 285 16.90 22.16 -12.01
CA ASP A 285 16.46 21.42 -10.81
C ASP A 285 17.68 20.88 -10.03
N ASN A 286 18.69 21.74 -9.78
CA ASN A 286 19.88 21.40 -9.01
C ASN A 286 20.29 22.55 -8.08
N GLU A 287 20.74 22.23 -6.87
CA GLU A 287 21.21 23.22 -5.90
C GLU A 287 22.36 22.65 -5.07
N SER A 288 23.21 23.52 -4.54
CA SER A 288 24.35 23.14 -3.71
C SER A 288 24.29 23.83 -2.36
N PHE A 289 24.46 23.05 -1.30
CA PHE A 289 24.36 23.52 0.09
C PHE A 289 25.69 23.32 0.81
N LEU A 290 25.96 24.17 1.79
CA LEU A 290 27.07 24.05 2.71
C LEU A 290 26.51 23.84 4.12
N ILE A 291 27.01 22.82 4.81
CA ILE A 291 26.67 22.57 6.21
C ILE A 291 27.78 23.19 7.05
N THR A 292 27.44 24.20 7.84
CA THR A 292 28.38 24.86 8.76
C THR A 292 28.02 24.55 10.21
N ARG A 293 29.05 24.39 11.03
CA ARG A 293 28.87 24.25 12.48
C ARG A 293 28.75 25.64 13.10
N LYS A 294 27.72 25.84 13.92
CA LYS A 294 27.57 26.94 14.87
C LYS A 294 27.85 26.40 16.29
N ASP A 295 27.96 27.29 17.27
CA ASP A 295 28.39 26.95 18.64
C ASP A 295 27.60 25.78 19.28
N SER A 296 26.28 25.75 19.07
CA SER A 296 25.40 24.72 19.65
C SER A 296 24.56 23.95 18.62
N SER A 297 24.78 24.16 17.32
CA SER A 297 23.96 23.56 16.25
C SER A 297 24.68 23.50 14.92
N SER A 298 24.21 22.70 13.97
CA SER A 298 24.62 22.79 12.57
C SER A 298 23.58 23.59 11.77
N ALA A 299 24.02 24.40 10.82
CA ALA A 299 23.18 25.13 9.90
C ALA A 299 23.42 24.67 8.47
N ILE A 300 22.36 24.54 7.69
CA ILE A 300 22.45 24.27 6.24
C ILE A 300 22.18 25.60 5.54
N GLY A 301 23.16 26.09 4.80
CA GLY A 301 23.06 27.31 3.99
C GLY A 301 23.26 27.02 2.51
N LEU A 302 22.92 27.98 1.66
CA LEU A 302 23.32 27.92 0.26
C LEU A 302 24.84 27.94 0.16
N MET A 303 25.40 27.09 -0.71
CA MET A 303 26.84 27.08 -0.95
C MET A 303 27.28 28.45 -1.49
N PRO A 304 28.28 29.10 -0.86
CA PRO A 304 28.76 30.41 -1.28
C PRO A 304 29.17 30.45 -2.75
N HIS A 305 28.99 31.61 -3.40
CA HIS A 305 29.23 31.75 -4.84
C HIS A 305 30.66 31.37 -5.26
N TYR A 306 31.68 31.69 -4.44
CA TYR A 306 33.07 31.32 -4.72
C TYR A 306 33.24 29.80 -4.71
N LEU A 307 32.72 29.11 -3.68
CA LEU A 307 32.80 27.66 -3.57
C LEU A 307 31.86 26.96 -4.56
N ARG A 308 30.84 27.65 -5.09
CA ARG A 308 29.97 27.16 -6.17
C ARG A 308 30.65 27.21 -7.53
N ASN A 309 31.41 28.26 -7.83
CA ASN A 309 32.01 28.47 -9.15
C ASN A 309 33.46 28.00 -9.26
N TYR A 310 34.22 28.07 -8.17
CA TYR A 310 35.64 27.73 -8.14
C TYR A 310 35.87 26.59 -7.16
N VAL A 311 36.51 25.51 -7.62
CA VAL A 311 36.83 24.34 -6.80
C VAL A 311 38.33 24.23 -6.65
N THR A 312 38.92 25.25 -6.05
CA THR A 312 40.29 25.13 -5.57
C THR A 312 40.32 25.53 -4.11
N GLU A 313 41.14 24.82 -3.33
CA GLU A 313 41.46 25.21 -1.97
C GLU A 313 41.93 26.67 -1.92
N LEU A 314 42.68 27.12 -2.94
CA LEU A 314 43.15 28.49 -3.05
C LEU A 314 42.00 29.52 -3.09
N ASN A 315 40.95 29.27 -3.87
CA ASN A 315 39.78 30.15 -3.92
C ASN A 315 38.98 30.14 -2.61
N TYR A 316 38.90 28.98 -1.95
CA TYR A 316 38.27 28.88 -0.63
C TYR A 316 39.05 29.70 0.41
N LEU A 317 40.37 29.48 0.52
CA LEU A 317 41.25 30.20 1.43
C LEU A 317 41.21 31.71 1.20
N PHE A 318 41.22 32.14 -0.07
CA PHE A 318 41.05 33.56 -0.39
C PHE A 318 39.71 34.12 0.07
N GLY A 319 38.62 33.37 -0.09
CA GLY A 319 37.29 33.78 0.38
C GLY A 319 37.24 33.99 1.90
N GLU A 320 37.84 33.07 2.67
CA GLU A 320 37.93 33.19 4.13
C GLU A 320 38.76 34.43 4.55
N ILE A 321 39.87 34.69 3.87
CA ILE A 321 40.73 35.86 4.12
C ILE A 321 39.99 37.15 3.73
N PHE A 322 39.33 37.17 2.56
CA PHE A 322 38.59 38.32 2.05
C PHE A 322 37.38 38.66 2.93
N CYS A 323 36.73 37.67 3.52
CA CYS A 323 35.66 37.90 4.49
C CYS A 323 36.13 38.74 5.68
N CYS A 324 37.38 38.55 6.11
CA CYS A 324 37.98 39.28 7.22
C CYS A 324 38.42 40.72 6.86
N ALA A 325 38.26 41.15 5.61
CA ALA A 325 38.56 42.53 5.20
C ALA A 325 37.48 43.55 5.61
N ASP A 326 36.30 43.08 6.01
CA ASP A 326 35.21 43.90 6.54
C ASP A 326 34.86 43.46 7.97
N ASP A 327 35.17 44.32 8.94
CA ASP A 327 35.00 44.06 10.37
C ASP A 327 33.55 43.74 10.76
N ALA A 328 32.57 44.19 9.97
CA ALA A 328 31.16 43.87 10.21
C ALA A 328 30.90 42.34 10.17
N ASN A 329 31.70 41.59 9.40
CA ASN A 329 31.56 40.14 9.27
C ASN A 329 32.03 39.37 10.51
N ALA A 330 32.79 39.97 11.43
CA ALA A 330 33.34 39.28 12.60
C ALA A 330 32.28 38.69 13.52
N THR A 331 31.10 39.31 13.54
CA THR A 331 29.98 38.90 14.39
C THR A 331 29.28 37.64 13.86
N ASP A 332 29.14 37.53 12.54
CA ASP A 332 28.43 36.42 11.89
C ASP A 332 29.37 35.29 11.42
N GLN A 333 30.65 35.60 11.17
CA GLN A 333 31.65 34.68 10.62
C GLN A 333 32.88 34.54 11.53
N PHE A 334 32.65 34.40 12.83
CA PHE A 334 33.70 34.26 13.86
C PHE A 334 34.80 33.24 13.50
N HIS A 335 34.42 32.11 12.89
CA HIS A 335 35.36 31.05 12.52
C HIS A 335 36.42 31.50 11.50
N SER A 336 36.07 32.38 10.56
CA SER A 336 37.00 32.88 9.54
C SER A 336 38.04 33.81 10.15
N PHE A 337 37.63 34.69 11.08
CA PHE A 337 38.50 35.59 11.83
C PHE A 337 39.41 34.84 12.81
N TYR A 338 38.87 33.84 13.50
CA TYR A 338 39.65 32.99 14.40
C TYR A 338 40.74 32.20 13.66
N ASN A 339 40.43 31.69 12.47
CA ASN A 339 41.38 30.91 11.66
C ASN A 339 42.20 31.76 10.67
N PHE A 340 42.11 33.09 10.73
CA PHE A 340 42.68 33.98 9.72
C PHE A 340 44.17 33.72 9.47
N GLY A 341 44.99 33.65 10.53
CA GLY A 341 46.44 33.40 10.41
C GLY A 341 46.77 32.07 9.72
N ASN A 342 46.02 31.01 10.02
CA ASN A 342 46.20 29.69 9.40
C ASN A 342 45.75 29.69 7.92
N ASN A 343 44.63 30.33 7.62
CA ASN A 343 44.12 30.45 6.25
C ASN A 343 45.08 31.30 5.38
N LEU A 344 45.57 32.42 5.92
CA LEU A 344 46.54 33.30 5.28
C LEU A 344 47.85 32.58 4.98
N ARG A 345 48.40 31.83 5.95
CA ARG A 345 49.62 31.03 5.75
C ARG A 345 49.45 30.05 4.60
N LYS A 346 48.40 29.21 4.61
CA LYS A 346 48.13 28.23 3.54
C LYS A 346 47.96 28.90 2.18
N PHE A 347 47.27 30.04 2.13
CA PHE A 347 47.07 30.79 0.89
C PHE A 347 48.39 31.30 0.32
N LEU A 348 49.21 31.96 1.16
CA LEU A 348 50.52 32.49 0.75
C LEU A 348 51.50 31.36 0.38
N GLU A 349 51.50 30.24 1.09
CA GLU A 349 52.31 29.06 0.72
C GLU A 349 52.00 28.61 -0.71
N ALA A 350 50.72 28.41 -1.03
CA ALA A 350 50.30 27.96 -2.36
C ALA A 350 50.54 29.03 -3.45
N TYR A 351 50.16 30.28 -3.19
CA TYR A 351 50.26 31.37 -4.15
C TYR A 351 51.72 31.75 -4.46
N LEU A 352 52.55 31.88 -3.42
CA LEU A 352 53.95 32.27 -3.58
C LEU A 352 54.79 31.14 -4.18
N PHE A 353 54.46 29.87 -3.89
CA PHE A 353 55.11 28.75 -4.58
C PHE A 353 54.86 28.78 -6.08
N PHE A 354 53.63 29.09 -6.51
CA PHE A 354 53.31 29.22 -7.93
C PHE A 354 54.04 30.42 -8.59
N LYS A 355 54.17 31.54 -7.87
CA LYS A 355 54.82 32.77 -8.37
C LYS A 355 56.35 32.66 -8.38
N TYR A 356 56.94 31.98 -7.39
CA TYR A 356 58.39 31.80 -7.23
C TYR A 356 58.72 30.31 -7.03
N PRO A 357 58.65 29.48 -8.08
CA PRO A 357 58.96 28.06 -7.98
C PRO A 357 60.42 27.86 -7.53
N SER A 358 60.66 26.99 -6.56
CA SER A 358 62.03 26.61 -6.15
C SER A 358 62.15 25.10 -6.01
N ALA A 359 63.39 24.59 -6.11
CA ALA A 359 63.69 23.16 -5.98
C ALA A 359 63.92 22.71 -4.54
N ARG A 360 63.82 23.62 -3.56
CA ARG A 360 64.04 23.35 -2.13
C ARG A 360 62.71 23.47 -1.41
N ASN A 361 62.36 22.46 -0.60
CA ASN A 361 61.11 22.41 0.16
C ASN A 361 61.42 22.46 1.67
N ASP A 362 62.02 23.55 2.14
CA ASP A 362 62.21 23.79 3.58
C ASP A 362 61.47 25.07 4.03
N ARG A 363 61.37 25.27 5.36
CA ARG A 363 60.65 26.42 5.94
C ARG A 363 61.34 27.75 5.63
N ALA A 364 62.66 27.75 5.49
CA ALA A 364 63.45 28.95 5.18
C ALA A 364 63.14 29.49 3.78
N ASP A 365 62.83 28.60 2.84
CA ASP A 365 62.40 28.92 1.47
C ASP A 365 61.04 29.64 1.43
N HIS A 366 60.09 29.32 2.33
CA HIS A 366 58.83 30.07 2.41
C HIS A 366 59.04 31.52 2.87
N ASP A 367 59.83 31.74 3.93
CA ASP A 367 60.13 33.09 4.43
C ASP A 367 60.91 33.92 3.39
N GLU A 368 61.77 33.28 2.59
CA GLU A 368 62.43 33.92 1.45
C GLU A 368 61.43 34.36 0.37
N ARG A 369 60.44 33.53 0.04
CA ARG A 369 59.39 33.92 -0.92
C ARG A 369 58.52 35.07 -0.41
N VAL A 370 58.21 35.08 0.89
CA VAL A 370 57.49 36.19 1.53
C VAL A 370 58.31 37.47 1.42
N ARG A 371 59.62 37.41 1.69
CA ARG A 371 60.56 38.52 1.45
C ARG A 371 60.59 39.00 0.01
N LEU A 372 60.65 38.09 -0.96
CA LEU A 372 60.64 38.46 -2.39
C LEU A 372 59.34 39.14 -2.83
N PHE A 373 58.22 38.83 -2.19
CA PHE A 373 56.91 39.39 -2.55
C PHE A 373 56.60 40.71 -1.81
N PHE A 374 56.91 40.79 -0.51
CA PHE A 374 56.55 41.91 0.36
C PHE A 374 57.75 42.78 0.76
N GLY A 375 58.97 42.46 0.33
CA GLY A 375 60.20 43.20 0.61
C GLY A 375 60.32 44.49 -0.20
N ASP A 376 59.34 45.37 -0.08
CA ASP A 376 59.33 46.70 -0.71
C ASP A 376 60.03 47.78 0.14
N GLY A 377 60.62 47.39 1.28
CA GLY A 377 61.27 48.28 2.24
C GLY A 377 60.32 48.86 3.31
N SER A 378 59.07 48.40 3.36
CA SER A 378 58.10 48.75 4.41
C SER A 378 58.08 47.71 5.56
N ASN A 379 57.31 47.99 6.62
CA ASN A 379 57.07 47.04 7.71
C ASN A 379 56.11 45.89 7.35
N THR A 380 55.62 45.84 6.10
CA THR A 380 54.63 44.87 5.64
C THR A 380 55.14 43.43 5.73
N GLU A 381 56.41 43.19 5.36
CA GLU A 381 57.03 41.87 5.47
C GLU A 381 56.99 41.34 6.91
N ALA A 382 57.45 42.14 7.88
CA ALA A 382 57.50 41.77 9.29
C ALA A 382 56.10 41.52 9.87
N PHE A 383 55.11 42.32 9.46
CA PHE A 383 53.73 42.14 9.86
C PHE A 383 53.12 40.84 9.31
N VAL A 384 53.31 40.56 8.01
CA VAL A 384 52.83 39.32 7.39
C VAL A 384 53.51 38.10 7.99
N GLN A 385 54.82 38.14 8.21
CA GLN A 385 55.55 37.05 8.89
C GLN A 385 55.01 36.80 10.30
N ARG A 386 54.66 37.85 11.04
CA ARG A 386 54.04 37.72 12.35
C ARG A 386 52.68 37.01 12.26
N LEU A 387 51.82 37.42 11.33
CA LEU A 387 50.51 36.79 11.11
C LEU A 387 50.60 35.31 10.74
N ILE A 388 51.49 34.95 9.82
CA ILE A 388 51.60 33.57 9.34
C ILE A 388 52.42 32.65 10.25
N ASN A 389 53.26 33.17 11.15
CA ASN A 389 54.05 32.33 12.07
C ASN A 389 53.51 32.33 13.49
N GLU A 390 53.21 33.50 14.08
CA GLU A 390 52.80 33.61 15.49
C GLU A 390 51.31 33.31 15.70
N PHE A 391 50.46 33.68 14.74
CA PHE A 391 49.00 33.55 14.84
C PHE A 391 48.44 32.35 14.07
N SER A 392 49.28 31.59 13.37
CA SER A 392 48.89 30.33 12.72
C SER A 392 49.24 29.07 13.53
N HIS A 393 50.10 29.20 14.54
CA HIS A 393 50.62 28.10 15.36
C HIS A 393 50.45 28.39 16.86
N LEU A 394 49.91 27.43 17.61
CA LEU A 394 49.64 27.54 19.06
C LEU A 394 50.79 27.06 19.95
N GLY A 395 51.93 26.68 19.36
CA GLY A 395 53.01 25.95 20.06
C GLY A 395 53.77 26.74 21.13
N GLU A 396 53.69 28.07 21.12
CA GLU A 396 54.48 28.93 22.03
C GLU A 396 53.65 29.64 23.10
N PHE A 397 52.36 29.94 22.84
CA PHE A 397 51.48 30.64 23.77
C PHE A 397 50.02 30.18 23.60
N ILE A 398 49.51 29.42 24.58
CA ILE A 398 48.13 28.88 24.57
C ILE A 398 47.08 30.00 24.61
N ASP A 399 47.36 31.12 25.29
CA ASP A 399 46.42 32.25 25.41
C ASP A 399 46.02 32.85 24.04
N ARG A 400 46.84 32.65 23.00
CA ARG A 400 46.52 33.07 21.61
C ARG A 400 45.37 32.28 20.99
N SER A 401 44.93 31.18 21.60
CA SER A 401 43.71 30.44 21.21
C SER A 401 42.41 31.07 21.73
N THR A 402 42.48 32.15 22.52
CA THR A 402 41.31 32.70 23.23
C THR A 402 40.77 34.00 22.65
N GLN A 403 41.46 34.62 21.69
CA GLN A 403 41.08 35.91 21.11
C GLN A 403 41.16 35.90 19.58
N PRO A 404 40.14 36.43 18.86
CA PRO A 404 40.22 36.61 17.41
C PRO A 404 41.33 37.60 17.05
N ILE A 405 41.94 37.42 15.88
CA ILE A 405 43.05 38.26 15.40
C ILE A 405 42.48 39.64 15.02
N ASP A 406 43.00 40.70 15.64
CA ASP A 406 42.71 42.08 15.25
C ASP A 406 43.61 42.45 14.06
N CYS A 407 42.99 42.69 12.91
CA CYS A 407 43.66 42.96 11.64
C CYS A 407 43.67 44.46 11.27
N THR A 408 43.25 45.34 12.19
CA THR A 408 43.16 46.80 11.96
C THR A 408 44.49 47.55 12.04
#